data_AF-A0A848VF55-F1
#
_entry.id   AF-A0A848VF55-F1
#
_cell.length_a   1.000
_cell.length_b   1.000
_cell.length_c   1.000
_cell.angle_alpha   90.00
_cell.angle_beta   90.00
_cell.angle_gamma   90.00
#
_symmetry.space_group_name_H-M   'P 1'
#
loop_
_entity.id
_entity.type
_entity.pdbx_description
1 polymer ?
#
loop_
_entity_poly.entity_id
_entity_poly.type
_entity_poly.pdbx_seq_one_letter_code
_entity_poly.pdbx_strand_id
1 'polypeptide(L)'
;YWPQVYEHAIHIAAQILFAYAIDMLICWTRREKYFLGFGPFPIIFSTNLFLWFRDDWFYLQFLMIAVGFLGKEFVVWSREGKRTHIFNPSAFSLGLFSLVLIITDTTNLTWGEQIATTLSLAPHIYLMIFLLGLVVMYSFSTTLVSSISAATLFALSAIYFDRTGVPYFLDSEIPIAVFLGLHLLVTDPSTSPRTPFGKAIFGLLYGAGVFVLYELLDFFGSPTFYDKLLCVPLLNLSVQLIDRLVRTRMATDWAERLKLVTATKRSNMVHMAIWIAFFSWMSLLGSTDGQHTGDSVPFWQQACADDRRRACERLLLIEGGYCRSNVGWACNEMGIHYAEGKIANADLVLSRSFFERSCRTGFWDGCVNLRRLQRGMGVDTLTHQPPRVADLRGLLRQGGLTLVDMPEAELLARACDHGWEFACADETGAFSAGAAKAQ
;
A
#
# COMPACT_ATOMS: atom_id res chain seq x y z
N TYR A 1 -12.10 5.86 12.01
CA TYR A 1 -12.31 7.10 11.26
C TYR A 1 -11.12 8.03 11.46
N TRP A 2 -10.57 8.61 10.38
CA TRP A 2 -9.42 9.52 10.43
C TRP A 2 -9.94 10.98 10.32
N PRO A 3 -9.98 11.77 11.42
CA PRO A 3 -10.61 13.11 11.45
C PRO A 3 -10.11 14.07 10.37
N GLN A 4 -8.84 13.93 10.01
CA GLN A 4 -8.12 14.70 9.00
C GLN A 4 -8.84 14.70 7.64
N VAL A 5 -9.55 13.62 7.29
CA VAL A 5 -10.32 13.55 6.03
C VAL A 5 -11.41 14.62 5.97
N TYR A 6 -12.10 14.87 7.09
CA TYR A 6 -13.18 15.85 7.16
C TYR A 6 -12.64 17.28 7.13
N GLU A 7 -11.53 17.52 7.82
CA GLU A 7 -10.82 18.79 7.80
C GLU A 7 -10.26 19.10 6.39
N HIS A 8 -9.87 18.07 5.65
CA HIS A 8 -9.36 18.19 4.29
C HIS A 8 -10.46 18.45 3.23
N ALA A 9 -11.74 18.32 3.56
CA ALA A 9 -12.82 18.52 2.59
C ALA A 9 -12.83 19.95 1.98
N ILE A 10 -12.56 20.96 2.80
CA ILE A 10 -12.45 22.36 2.36
C ILE A 10 -11.25 22.54 1.43
N HIS A 11 -10.13 21.89 1.75
CA HIS A 11 -8.93 21.88 0.93
C HIS A 11 -9.17 21.24 -0.43
N ILE A 12 -9.93 20.14 -0.51
CA ILE A 12 -10.34 19.53 -1.78
C ILE A 12 -11.21 20.49 -2.61
N ALA A 13 -12.17 21.18 -1.97
CA ALA A 13 -12.99 22.17 -2.67
C ALA A 13 -12.14 23.31 -3.26
N ALA A 14 -11.17 23.81 -2.49
CA ALA A 14 -10.22 24.82 -2.98
C ALA A 14 -9.37 24.30 -4.15
N GLN A 15 -8.91 23.05 -4.10
CA GLN A 15 -8.18 22.40 -5.19
C GLN A 15 -9.02 22.29 -6.46
N ILE A 16 -10.32 21.95 -6.36
CA ILE A 16 -11.23 21.89 -7.51
C ILE A 16 -11.39 23.28 -8.15
N LEU A 17 -11.65 24.32 -7.35
CA LEU A 17 -11.76 25.69 -7.85
C LEU A 17 -10.48 26.15 -8.54
N PHE A 18 -9.33 25.87 -7.93
CA PHE A 18 -8.02 26.17 -8.52
C PHE A 18 -7.79 25.41 -9.83
N ALA A 19 -8.17 24.13 -9.90
CA ALA A 19 -8.03 23.31 -11.09
C ALA A 19 -8.85 23.89 -12.26
N TYR A 20 -10.09 24.32 -12.01
CA TYR A 20 -10.89 25.04 -13.00
C TYR A 20 -10.23 26.35 -13.44
N ALA A 21 -9.69 27.13 -12.50
CA ALA A 21 -9.01 28.38 -12.82
C ALA A 21 -7.79 28.17 -13.73
N ILE A 22 -6.95 27.17 -13.44
CA ILE A 22 -5.79 26.81 -14.27
C ILE A 22 -6.22 26.29 -15.64
N ASP A 23 -7.22 25.41 -15.70
CA ASP A 23 -7.75 24.86 -16.95
C ASP A 23 -8.28 25.98 -17.86
N MET A 24 -9.06 26.91 -17.30
CA MET A 24 -9.53 28.12 -18.00
C MET A 24 -8.37 29.00 -18.48
N LEU A 25 -7.35 29.21 -17.64
CA LEU A 25 -6.17 30.01 -17.98
C LEU A 25 -5.40 29.38 -19.14
N ILE A 26 -5.20 28.06 -19.14
CA ILE A 26 -4.52 27.36 -20.23
C ILE A 26 -5.33 27.46 -21.53
N CYS A 27 -6.64 27.23 -21.50
CA CYS A 27 -7.49 27.42 -22.68
C CYS A 27 -7.44 28.87 -23.21
N TRP A 28 -7.47 29.85 -22.30
CA TRP A 28 -7.42 31.27 -22.66
C TRP A 28 -6.10 31.65 -23.33
N THR A 29 -4.96 31.22 -22.76
CA THR A 29 -3.63 31.50 -23.35
C THR A 29 -3.47 30.90 -24.75
N ARG A 30 -4.19 29.80 -25.04
CA ARG A 30 -4.19 29.13 -26.35
C ARG A 30 -5.27 29.64 -27.31
N ARG A 31 -6.11 30.59 -26.87
CA ARG A 31 -7.27 31.11 -27.62
C ARG A 31 -8.24 30.00 -28.05
N GLU A 32 -8.39 28.98 -27.22
CA GLU A 32 -9.33 27.87 -27.44
C GLU A 32 -10.67 28.14 -26.74
N LYS A 33 -11.74 27.48 -27.21
CA LYS A 33 -13.05 27.57 -26.56
C LYS A 33 -13.04 26.72 -25.29
N TYR A 34 -13.27 27.35 -24.15
CA TYR A 34 -13.40 26.65 -22.88
C TYR A 34 -14.75 25.93 -22.79
N PHE A 35 -14.74 24.67 -22.35
CA PHE A 35 -15.94 23.90 -22.08
C PHE A 35 -15.95 23.49 -20.61
N LEU A 36 -16.96 23.95 -19.88
CA LEU A 36 -17.14 23.55 -18.49
C LEU A 36 -17.60 22.08 -18.43
N GLY A 37 -16.82 21.24 -17.76
CA GLY A 37 -17.12 19.82 -17.60
C GLY A 37 -16.45 19.21 -16.38
N PHE A 38 -16.67 17.92 -16.15
CA PHE A 38 -16.15 17.20 -14.98
C PHE A 38 -14.67 16.78 -15.08
N GLY A 39 -13.94 17.22 -16.10
CA GLY A 39 -12.53 16.84 -16.33
C GLY A 39 -11.59 17.06 -15.13
N PRO A 40 -11.68 18.18 -14.39
CA PRO A 40 -10.84 18.41 -13.21
C PRO A 40 -11.11 17.47 -12.03
N PHE A 41 -12.33 16.97 -11.86
CA PHE A 41 -12.73 16.19 -10.69
C PHE A 41 -11.88 14.92 -10.54
N PRO A 42 -11.80 14.00 -11.54
CA PRO A 42 -10.98 12.80 -11.43
C PRO A 42 -9.50 13.08 -11.11
N ILE A 43 -8.93 14.17 -11.65
CA ILE A 43 -7.52 14.53 -11.39
C ILE A 43 -7.34 14.91 -9.92
N ILE A 44 -8.22 15.74 -9.37
CA ILE A 44 -8.15 16.16 -7.97
C ILE A 44 -8.41 15.00 -7.03
N PHE A 45 -9.50 14.24 -7.23
CA PHE A 45 -9.79 13.09 -6.38
C PHE A 45 -8.69 12.03 -6.45
N SER A 46 -8.15 11.75 -7.65
CA SER A 46 -7.03 10.82 -7.81
C SER A 46 -5.79 11.31 -7.06
N THR A 47 -5.39 12.57 -7.20
CA THR A 47 -4.23 13.13 -6.50
C THR A 47 -4.37 13.02 -4.98
N ASN A 48 -5.57 13.32 -4.47
CA ASN A 48 -5.88 13.25 -3.04
C ASN A 48 -6.11 11.82 -2.51
N LEU A 49 -6.09 10.77 -3.35
CA LEU A 49 -6.09 9.39 -2.83
C LEU A 49 -4.69 8.89 -2.44
N PHE A 50 -3.63 9.63 -2.81
CA PHE A 50 -2.26 9.18 -2.66
C PHE A 50 -1.36 10.13 -1.88
N LEU A 51 -1.49 11.45 -2.06
CA LEU A 51 -0.56 12.40 -1.46
C LEU A 51 -1.22 13.74 -1.15
N TRP A 52 -1.11 14.16 0.12
CA TRP A 52 -1.45 15.51 0.58
C TRP A 52 -0.22 16.15 1.19
N PHE A 53 0.01 17.43 0.88
CA PHE A 53 0.88 18.26 1.70
C PHE A 53 0.19 18.62 3.02
N ARG A 54 0.97 18.72 4.10
CA ARG A 54 0.52 19.28 5.38
C ARG A 54 0.14 20.76 5.20
N ASP A 55 -0.68 21.26 6.10
CA ASP A 55 -1.29 22.60 6.02
C ASP A 55 -0.27 23.72 5.78
N ASP A 56 0.86 23.69 6.49
CA ASP A 56 1.97 24.67 6.34
C ASP A 56 2.57 24.70 4.92
N TRP A 57 2.44 23.59 4.19
CA TRP A 57 3.00 23.37 2.86
C TRP A 57 1.92 23.22 1.79
N PHE A 58 0.66 23.55 2.11
CA PHE A 58 -0.47 23.30 1.22
C PHE A 58 -0.37 24.02 -0.13
N TYR A 59 0.38 25.12 -0.23
CA TYR A 59 0.65 25.79 -1.51
C TYR A 59 1.35 24.87 -2.53
N LEU A 60 2.13 23.88 -2.07
CA LEU A 60 2.73 22.86 -2.93
C LEU A 60 1.68 21.92 -3.53
N GLN A 61 0.52 21.75 -2.89
CA GLN A 61 -0.62 21.01 -3.44
C GLN A 61 -1.14 21.71 -4.71
N PHE A 62 -1.29 23.04 -4.69
CA PHE A 62 -1.67 23.81 -5.87
C PHE A 62 -0.61 23.72 -6.98
N LEU A 63 0.67 23.80 -6.62
CA LEU A 63 1.75 23.62 -7.59
C LEU A 63 1.70 22.22 -8.23
N MET A 64 1.49 21.17 -7.44
CA MET A 64 1.37 19.80 -7.92
C MET A 64 0.20 19.65 -8.91
N ILE A 65 -0.97 20.23 -8.59
CA ILE A 65 -2.12 20.25 -9.50
C ILE A 65 -1.79 21.00 -10.78
N ALA A 66 -1.20 22.18 -10.69
CA ALA A 66 -0.82 22.98 -11.85
C ALA A 66 0.12 22.19 -12.78
N VAL A 67 1.13 21.52 -12.22
CA VAL A 67 2.03 20.65 -12.98
C VAL A 67 1.28 19.50 -13.66
N GLY A 68 0.29 18.89 -13.02
CA GLY A 68 -0.53 17.84 -13.63
C GLY A 68 -1.30 18.35 -14.86
N PHE A 69 -1.93 19.52 -14.76
CA PHE A 69 -2.65 20.15 -15.88
C PHE A 69 -1.71 20.61 -17.00
N LEU A 70 -0.57 21.21 -16.66
CA LEU A 70 0.45 21.58 -17.64
C LEU A 70 1.01 20.34 -18.34
N GLY A 71 1.28 19.27 -17.59
CA GLY A 71 1.74 17.99 -18.13
C GLY A 71 0.76 17.42 -19.14
N LYS A 72 -0.54 17.41 -18.81
CA LYS A 72 -1.61 16.99 -19.71
C LYS A 72 -1.63 17.78 -21.02
N GLU A 73 -1.46 19.10 -20.97
CA GLU A 73 -1.61 19.95 -22.15
C GLU A 73 -0.33 20.06 -23.01
N PHE A 74 0.84 20.06 -22.38
CA PHE A 74 2.12 20.30 -23.08
C PHE A 74 2.92 19.03 -23.34
N VAL A 75 2.77 18.00 -22.51
CA VAL A 75 3.54 16.75 -22.63
C VAL A 75 2.73 15.73 -23.42
N VAL A 76 2.73 15.96 -24.73
CA VAL A 76 1.92 15.22 -25.71
C VAL A 76 2.78 14.53 -26.75
N TRP A 77 2.25 13.45 -27.33
CA TRP A 77 2.81 12.79 -28.51
C TRP A 77 1.78 12.64 -29.61
N SER A 78 2.22 12.24 -30.80
CA SER A 78 1.33 11.81 -31.89
C SER A 78 1.07 10.31 -31.77
N ARG A 79 -0.19 9.92 -31.59
CA ARG A 79 -0.64 8.53 -31.55
C ARG A 79 -1.78 8.37 -32.55
N GLU A 80 -1.55 7.57 -33.59
CA GLU A 80 -2.53 7.31 -34.66
C GLU A 80 -3.09 8.60 -35.31
N GLY A 81 -2.22 9.58 -35.55
CA GLY A 81 -2.58 10.85 -36.19
C GLY A 81 -3.30 11.86 -35.28
N LYS A 82 -3.50 11.55 -33.99
CA LYS A 82 -4.05 12.48 -32.99
C LYS A 82 -2.98 12.87 -31.98
N ARG A 83 -3.01 14.13 -31.53
CA ARG A 83 -2.21 14.58 -30.37
C ARG A 83 -2.90 14.12 -29.10
N THR A 84 -2.20 13.35 -28.28
CA THR A 84 -2.68 12.87 -26.98
C THR A 84 -1.59 13.05 -25.94
N HIS A 85 -1.98 13.31 -24.70
CA HIS A 85 -1.03 13.36 -23.58
C HIS A 85 -0.38 12.00 -23.35
N ILE A 86 0.87 12.03 -22.90
CA ILE A 86 1.66 10.82 -22.65
C ILE A 86 1.25 10.21 -21.31
N PHE A 87 1.19 11.06 -20.28
CA PHE A 87 1.05 10.63 -18.89
C PHE A 87 -0.36 10.84 -18.36
N ASN A 88 -0.81 9.95 -17.47
CA ASN A 88 -1.98 10.24 -16.66
C ASN A 88 -1.67 11.52 -15.84
N PRO A 89 -2.52 12.58 -15.90
CA PRO A 89 -2.21 13.88 -15.31
C PRO A 89 -1.89 13.82 -13.81
N SER A 90 -2.68 13.06 -13.02
CA SER A 90 -2.43 12.92 -11.59
C SER A 90 -1.20 12.06 -11.33
N ALA A 91 -1.02 10.96 -12.07
CA ALA A 91 0.15 10.11 -11.92
C ALA A 91 1.46 10.83 -12.26
N PHE A 92 1.44 11.72 -13.27
CA PHE A 92 2.60 12.53 -13.64
C PHE A 92 3.01 13.47 -12.51
N SER A 93 2.08 14.25 -11.98
CA SER A 93 2.36 15.17 -10.88
C SER A 93 2.75 14.42 -9.61
N LEU A 94 2.04 13.34 -9.26
CA LEU A 94 2.35 12.50 -8.11
C LEU A 94 3.75 11.90 -8.23
N GLY A 95 4.10 11.31 -9.38
CA GLY A 95 5.42 10.71 -9.61
C GLY A 95 6.55 11.74 -9.56
N LEU A 96 6.36 12.91 -10.18
CA LEU A 96 7.36 13.98 -10.13
C LEU A 96 7.58 14.49 -8.70
N PHE A 97 6.51 14.80 -7.98
CA PHE A 97 6.62 15.27 -6.60
C PHE A 97 7.14 14.19 -5.66
N SER A 98 6.78 12.93 -5.87
CA SER A 98 7.35 11.80 -5.14
C SER A 98 8.87 11.74 -5.32
N LEU A 99 9.36 11.87 -6.55
CA LEU A 99 10.80 11.88 -6.84
C LEU A 99 11.50 13.05 -6.14
N VAL A 100 10.93 14.25 -6.20
CA VAL A 100 11.47 15.43 -5.50
C VAL A 100 11.55 15.18 -4.00
N LEU A 101 10.45 14.72 -3.38
CA LEU A 101 10.37 14.47 -1.93
C LEU A 101 11.38 13.41 -1.47
N ILE A 102 11.61 12.37 -2.27
CA ILE A 102 12.62 11.35 -1.99
C ILE A 102 14.03 11.95 -2.06
N ILE A 103 14.35 12.68 -3.13
CA ILE A 103 15.69 13.26 -3.33
C ILE A 103 16.02 14.30 -2.24
N THR A 104 15.04 15.06 -1.78
CA THR A 104 15.23 16.08 -0.74
C THR A 104 15.08 15.57 0.68
N ASP A 105 14.73 14.29 0.88
CA ASP A 105 14.41 13.69 2.19
C ASP A 105 13.36 14.49 2.97
N THR A 106 12.30 14.92 2.28
CA THR A 106 11.23 15.78 2.85
C THR A 106 9.86 15.12 2.81
N THR A 107 9.78 13.78 2.80
CA THR A 107 8.49 13.05 2.81
C THR A 107 7.63 13.42 4.02
N ASN A 108 8.25 13.78 5.15
CA ASN A 108 7.58 14.25 6.36
C ASN A 108 6.70 15.50 6.17
N LEU A 109 6.89 16.27 5.09
CA LEU A 109 6.02 17.41 4.72
C LEU A 109 4.63 16.97 4.24
N THR A 110 4.43 15.68 4.04
CA THR A 110 3.20 15.10 3.49
C THR A 110 2.51 14.20 4.50
N TRP A 111 1.26 13.86 4.18
CA TRP A 111 0.48 12.82 4.84
C TRP A 111 0.54 11.48 4.08
N GLY A 112 1.43 11.30 3.11
CA GLY A 112 1.43 10.16 2.18
C GLY A 112 1.49 8.79 2.87
N GLU A 113 2.35 8.65 3.89
CA GLU A 113 2.47 7.42 4.68
C GLU A 113 1.20 7.11 5.49
N GLN A 114 0.61 8.15 6.11
CA GLN A 114 -0.62 8.01 6.88
C GLN A 114 -1.80 7.69 5.96
N ILE A 115 -1.89 8.28 4.77
CA ILE A 115 -2.91 7.94 3.77
C ILE A 115 -2.74 6.47 3.37
N ALA A 116 -1.53 6.03 3.05
CA ALA A 116 -1.27 4.65 2.63
C ALA A 116 -1.65 3.62 3.71
N THR A 117 -1.30 3.88 4.96
CA THR A 117 -1.59 2.99 6.09
C THR A 117 -3.04 3.06 6.58
N THR A 118 -3.72 4.20 6.44
CA THR A 118 -5.14 4.32 6.82
C THR A 118 -6.09 3.67 5.82
N LEU A 119 -5.68 3.50 4.55
CA LEU A 119 -6.46 2.77 3.55
C LEU A 119 -6.68 1.31 3.95
N SER A 120 -5.71 0.66 4.61
CA SER A 120 -5.88 -0.72 5.11
C SER A 120 -6.77 -0.81 6.35
N LEU A 121 -7.13 0.34 6.95
CA LEU A 121 -8.03 0.42 8.09
C LEU A 121 -9.52 0.52 7.71
N ALA A 122 -9.90 0.38 6.44
CA ALA A 122 -11.30 0.32 6.05
C ALA A 122 -11.77 -1.14 5.96
N PRO A 123 -12.92 -1.50 6.56
CA PRO A 123 -13.45 -2.86 6.44
C PRO A 123 -13.84 -3.16 5.00
N HIS A 124 -13.48 -4.36 4.54
CA HIS A 124 -13.76 -4.87 3.20
C HIS A 124 -13.27 -3.93 2.07
N ILE A 125 -12.15 -3.24 2.29
CA ILE A 125 -11.64 -2.24 1.35
C ILE A 125 -11.21 -2.86 0.02
N TYR A 126 -10.65 -4.07 0.01
CA TYR A 126 -10.30 -4.75 -1.23
C TYR A 126 -11.56 -5.07 -2.03
N LEU A 127 -12.57 -5.65 -1.38
CA LEU A 127 -13.86 -5.92 -2.02
C LEU A 127 -14.51 -4.64 -2.57
N MET A 128 -14.50 -3.54 -1.80
CA MET A 128 -15.08 -2.27 -2.24
C MET A 128 -14.36 -1.71 -3.48
N ILE A 129 -13.03 -1.64 -3.46
CA ILE A 129 -12.23 -1.17 -4.61
C ILE A 129 -12.46 -2.09 -5.82
N PHE A 130 -12.51 -3.40 -5.60
CA PHE A 130 -12.75 -4.38 -6.65
C PHE A 130 -14.10 -4.16 -7.32
N LEU A 131 -15.20 -4.02 -6.56
CA LEU A 131 -16.54 -3.81 -7.09
C LEU A 131 -16.65 -2.48 -7.86
N LEU A 132 -16.08 -1.39 -7.33
CA LEU A 132 -16.01 -0.10 -8.04
C LEU A 132 -15.18 -0.22 -9.33
N GLY A 133 -14.08 -0.96 -9.25
CA GLY A 133 -13.20 -1.28 -10.36
C GLY A 133 -13.91 -2.02 -11.49
N LEU A 134 -14.80 -2.99 -11.18
CA LEU A 134 -15.58 -3.71 -12.19
C LEU A 134 -16.44 -2.77 -13.04
N VAL A 135 -16.97 -1.68 -12.47
CA VAL A 135 -17.74 -0.68 -13.22
C VAL A 135 -16.86 0.01 -14.28
N VAL A 136 -15.65 0.41 -13.88
CA VAL A 136 -14.66 1.03 -14.79
C VAL A 136 -14.22 0.02 -15.86
N MET A 137 -13.92 -1.22 -15.45
CA MET A 137 -13.50 -2.29 -16.36
C MET A 137 -14.57 -2.64 -17.39
N TYR A 138 -15.85 -2.65 -16.99
CA TYR A 138 -16.98 -2.86 -17.88
C TYR A 138 -17.06 -1.74 -18.93
N SER A 139 -17.00 -0.48 -18.49
CA SER A 139 -17.15 0.69 -19.37
C SER A 139 -15.98 0.88 -20.33
N PHE A 140 -14.74 0.62 -19.89
CA PHE A 140 -13.52 0.95 -20.63
C PHE A 140 -12.71 -0.26 -21.13
N SER A 141 -13.16 -1.49 -20.83
CA SER A 141 -12.49 -2.73 -21.22
C SER A 141 -11.03 -2.81 -20.79
N THR A 142 -10.75 -2.41 -19.55
CA THR A 142 -9.39 -2.32 -18.96
C THR A 142 -9.01 -3.53 -18.12
N THR A 143 -9.87 -4.54 -18.04
CA THR A 143 -9.73 -5.72 -17.18
C THR A 143 -8.38 -6.40 -17.27
N LEU A 144 -7.85 -6.60 -18.48
CA LEU A 144 -6.56 -7.29 -18.68
C LEU A 144 -5.39 -6.57 -18.01
N VAL A 145 -5.41 -5.24 -17.97
CA VAL A 145 -4.35 -4.46 -17.31
C VAL A 145 -4.37 -4.78 -15.81
N SER A 146 -5.52 -4.63 -15.17
CA SER A 146 -5.69 -4.86 -13.73
C SER A 146 -5.47 -6.33 -13.36
N SER A 147 -6.07 -7.26 -14.10
CA SER A 147 -6.02 -8.68 -13.77
C SER A 147 -4.63 -9.28 -13.93
N ILE A 148 -3.91 -8.93 -15.00
CA ILE A 148 -2.53 -9.41 -15.21
C ILE A 148 -1.57 -8.74 -14.22
N SER A 149 -1.77 -7.46 -13.89
CA SER A 149 -0.99 -6.79 -12.85
C SER A 149 -1.08 -7.51 -11.51
N ALA A 150 -2.31 -7.79 -11.06
CA ALA A 150 -2.54 -8.47 -9.80
C ALA A 150 -2.05 -9.91 -9.82
N ALA A 151 -2.30 -10.67 -10.90
CA ALA A 151 -1.79 -12.03 -11.03
C ALA A 151 -0.25 -12.07 -11.01
N THR A 152 0.41 -11.08 -11.61
CA THR A 152 1.88 -10.94 -11.59
C THR A 152 2.38 -10.69 -10.18
N LEU A 153 1.80 -9.72 -9.47
CA LEU A 153 2.18 -9.40 -8.08
C LEU A 153 1.97 -10.59 -7.16
N PHE A 154 0.80 -11.23 -7.24
CA PHE A 154 0.46 -12.40 -6.44
C PHE A 154 1.42 -13.57 -6.71
N ALA A 155 1.74 -13.85 -7.98
CA ALA A 155 2.69 -14.90 -8.33
C ALA A 155 4.12 -14.59 -7.85
N LEU A 156 4.59 -13.35 -8.01
CA LEU A 156 5.93 -12.95 -7.56
C LEU A 156 6.04 -12.98 -6.03
N SER A 157 5.01 -12.52 -5.30
CA SER A 157 4.94 -12.59 -3.84
C SER A 157 4.97 -14.04 -3.36
N ALA A 158 4.17 -14.93 -3.96
CA ALA A 158 4.17 -16.35 -3.64
C ALA A 158 5.53 -17.02 -3.89
N ILE A 159 6.20 -16.72 -5.02
CA ILE A 159 7.55 -17.22 -5.32
C ILE A 159 8.57 -16.70 -4.29
N TYR A 160 8.42 -15.46 -3.83
CA TYR A 160 9.30 -14.90 -2.81
C TYR A 160 9.09 -15.58 -1.45
N PHE A 161 7.84 -15.78 -1.03
CA PHE A 161 7.51 -16.45 0.22
C PHE A 161 8.03 -17.89 0.24
N ASP A 162 7.79 -18.66 -0.83
CA ASP A 162 8.30 -20.04 -1.00
C ASP A 162 9.83 -20.13 -0.81
N ARG A 163 10.57 -19.11 -1.28
CA ARG A 163 12.03 -19.10 -1.20
C ARG A 163 12.61 -18.57 0.10
N THR A 164 11.91 -17.69 0.80
CA THR A 164 12.46 -16.95 1.96
C THR A 164 11.78 -17.29 3.27
N GLY A 165 10.60 -17.91 3.22
CA GLY A 165 9.75 -18.18 4.37
C GLY A 165 9.18 -16.92 5.02
N VAL A 166 9.26 -15.75 4.37
CA VAL A 166 8.70 -14.49 4.85
C VAL A 166 7.92 -13.78 3.74
N PRO A 167 6.82 -13.07 4.07
CA PRO A 167 6.06 -12.32 3.08
C PRO A 167 6.91 -11.22 2.42
N TYR A 168 6.67 -10.99 1.13
CA TYR A 168 7.39 -9.94 0.40
C TYR A 168 6.91 -8.54 0.84
N PHE A 169 5.60 -8.34 0.78
CA PHE A 169 4.92 -7.20 1.35
C PHE A 169 4.49 -7.52 2.78
N LEU A 170 4.47 -6.51 3.65
CA LEU A 170 4.27 -6.71 5.08
C LEU A 170 2.88 -7.23 5.45
N ASP A 171 1.84 -6.56 4.99
CA ASP A 171 0.46 -6.68 5.51
C ASP A 171 -0.52 -7.29 4.51
N SER A 172 -0.08 -7.63 3.29
CA SER A 172 -0.95 -8.17 2.25
C SER A 172 -0.15 -8.68 1.05
N GLU A 173 -0.73 -9.57 0.23
CA GLU A 173 -0.08 -10.03 -1.01
C GLU A 173 0.01 -8.94 -2.09
N ILE A 174 -0.90 -7.97 -2.03
CA ILE A 174 -0.91 -6.79 -2.89
C ILE A 174 -1.27 -5.61 -1.99
N PRO A 175 -0.34 -4.69 -1.69
CA PRO A 175 -0.64 -3.53 -0.86
C PRO A 175 -1.89 -2.80 -1.34
N ILE A 176 -2.80 -2.46 -0.42
CA ILE A 176 -4.12 -1.91 -0.77
C ILE A 176 -4.05 -0.70 -1.70
N ALA A 177 -3.00 0.09 -1.58
CA ALA A 177 -2.83 1.27 -2.39
C ALA A 177 -2.26 0.97 -3.79
N VAL A 178 -1.50 -0.12 -3.96
CA VAL A 178 -1.17 -0.70 -5.27
C VAL A 178 -2.45 -1.26 -5.90
N PHE A 179 -3.29 -1.92 -5.10
CA PHE A 179 -4.61 -2.40 -5.51
C PHE A 179 -5.56 -1.28 -5.93
N LEU A 180 -5.50 -0.11 -5.27
CA LEU A 180 -6.20 1.09 -5.72
C LEU A 180 -5.64 1.59 -7.06
N GLY A 181 -4.31 1.63 -7.20
CA GLY A 181 -3.62 2.07 -8.41
C GLY A 181 -3.95 1.21 -9.63
N LEU A 182 -3.99 -0.12 -9.49
CA LEU A 182 -4.31 -1.04 -10.59
C LEU A 182 -5.76 -0.93 -11.07
N HIS A 183 -6.66 -0.36 -10.27
CA HIS A 183 -8.05 -0.12 -10.63
C HIS A 183 -8.29 1.29 -11.19
N LEU A 184 -7.57 2.31 -10.70
CA LEU A 184 -7.88 3.72 -10.97
C LEU A 184 -6.79 4.52 -11.69
N LEU A 185 -5.49 4.19 -11.52
CA LEU A 185 -4.38 4.96 -12.08
C LEU A 185 -3.89 4.40 -13.42
N VAL A 186 -3.68 3.09 -13.47
CA VAL A 186 -3.06 2.39 -14.61
C VAL A 186 -4.06 2.15 -15.74
N THR A 187 -5.36 2.28 -15.45
CA THR A 187 -6.46 1.90 -16.33
C THR A 187 -6.99 3.04 -17.20
N ASP A 188 -6.36 4.22 -17.18
CA ASP A 188 -6.76 5.34 -18.04
C ASP A 188 -6.60 4.96 -19.53
N PRO A 189 -7.69 4.91 -20.33
CA PRO A 189 -7.65 4.48 -21.73
C PRO A 189 -6.80 5.39 -22.63
N SER A 190 -6.58 6.64 -22.22
CA SER A 190 -5.80 7.60 -22.98
C SER A 190 -4.30 7.36 -22.88
N THR A 191 -3.85 6.79 -21.75
CA THR A 191 -2.44 6.61 -21.38
C THR A 191 -2.02 5.15 -21.22
N SER A 192 -2.85 4.23 -21.70
CA SER A 192 -2.59 2.78 -21.75
C SER A 192 -2.68 2.20 -23.17
N PRO A 193 -2.16 0.97 -23.42
CA PRO A 193 -2.29 0.30 -24.72
C PRO A 193 -3.74 -0.04 -25.07
N ARG A 194 -4.07 -0.01 -26.36
CA ARG A 194 -5.45 -0.28 -26.84
C ARG A 194 -5.71 -1.76 -27.12
N THR A 195 -4.70 -2.49 -27.59
CA THR A 195 -4.82 -3.90 -27.97
C THR A 195 -4.89 -4.81 -26.74
N PRO A 196 -5.60 -5.96 -26.77
CA PRO A 196 -5.66 -6.87 -25.64
C PRO A 196 -4.28 -7.38 -25.23
N PHE A 197 -3.46 -7.80 -26.20
CA PHE A 197 -2.09 -8.24 -25.94
C PHE A 197 -1.20 -7.12 -25.36
N GLY A 198 -1.35 -5.88 -25.86
CA GLY A 198 -0.64 -4.72 -25.29
C GLY A 198 -1.05 -4.44 -23.85
N LYS A 199 -2.35 -4.56 -23.52
CA LYS A 199 -2.87 -4.44 -22.15
C LYS A 199 -2.31 -5.51 -21.22
N ALA A 200 -2.16 -6.75 -21.71
CA ALA A 200 -1.54 -7.83 -20.95
C ALA A 200 -0.06 -7.54 -20.64
N ILE A 201 0.73 -7.12 -21.64
CA ILE A 201 2.13 -6.72 -21.43
C ILE A 201 2.22 -5.54 -20.45
N PHE A 202 1.36 -4.55 -20.61
CA PHE A 202 1.33 -3.38 -19.73
C PHE A 202 1.03 -3.76 -18.27
N GLY A 203 0.05 -4.65 -18.05
CA GLY A 203 -0.25 -5.17 -16.71
C GLY A 203 0.92 -5.98 -16.12
N LEU A 204 1.55 -6.83 -16.93
CA LEU A 204 2.75 -7.60 -16.51
C LEU A 204 3.88 -6.66 -16.08
N LEU A 205 4.16 -5.63 -16.88
CA LEU A 205 5.20 -4.64 -16.60
C LEU A 205 4.86 -3.77 -15.38
N TYR A 206 3.59 -3.44 -15.17
CA TYR A 206 3.18 -2.74 -13.95
C TYR A 206 3.41 -3.61 -12.71
N GLY A 207 2.93 -4.85 -12.71
CA GLY A 207 3.10 -5.75 -11.57
C GLY A 207 4.57 -6.02 -11.25
N ALA A 208 5.39 -6.32 -12.27
CA ALA A 208 6.83 -6.48 -12.10
C ALA A 208 7.53 -5.17 -11.69
N GLY A 209 7.10 -4.04 -12.23
CA GLY A 209 7.67 -2.72 -11.94
C GLY A 209 7.43 -2.29 -10.50
N VAL A 210 6.23 -2.48 -9.98
CA VAL A 210 5.91 -2.23 -8.56
C VAL A 210 6.72 -3.15 -7.66
N PHE A 211 6.78 -4.45 -7.98
CA PHE A 211 7.59 -5.42 -7.23
C PHE A 211 9.06 -5.00 -7.15
N VAL A 212 9.70 -4.69 -8.29
CA VAL A 212 11.11 -4.26 -8.31
C VAL A 212 11.31 -2.93 -7.59
N LEU A 213 10.41 -1.98 -7.77
CA LEU A 213 10.57 -0.65 -7.20
C LEU A 213 10.36 -0.64 -5.68
N TYR A 214 9.50 -1.51 -5.15
CA TYR A 214 9.37 -1.72 -3.71
C TYR A 214 10.73 -2.11 -3.09
N GLU A 215 11.42 -3.11 -3.68
CA GLU A 215 12.76 -3.53 -3.23
C GLU A 215 13.80 -2.40 -3.36
N LEU A 216 13.77 -1.65 -4.46
CA LEU A 216 14.72 -0.56 -4.68
C LEU A 216 14.52 0.56 -3.66
N LEU A 217 13.28 0.96 -3.38
CA LEU A 217 12.99 2.00 -2.39
C LEU A 217 13.41 1.54 -0.99
N ASP A 218 13.09 0.30 -0.63
CA ASP A 218 13.51 -0.32 0.64
C ASP A 218 15.04 -0.31 0.78
N PHE A 219 15.76 -0.70 -0.28
CA PHE A 219 17.23 -0.69 -0.31
C PHE A 219 17.83 0.70 -0.10
N PHE A 220 17.19 1.76 -0.61
CA PHE A 220 17.62 3.15 -0.39
C PHE A 220 17.06 3.78 0.88
N GLY A 221 16.36 3.02 1.74
CA GLY A 221 15.72 3.53 2.96
C GLY A 221 14.59 4.53 2.69
N SER A 222 14.08 4.57 1.46
CA SER A 222 13.01 5.47 1.04
C SER A 222 11.65 4.86 1.34
N PRO A 223 10.62 5.67 1.67
CA PRO A 223 9.27 5.15 1.94
C PRO A 223 8.73 4.35 0.76
N THR A 224 8.41 3.07 1.00
CA THR A 224 8.06 2.12 -0.07
C THR A 224 6.71 2.42 -0.72
N PHE A 225 5.82 3.19 -0.09
CA PHE A 225 4.55 3.60 -0.67
C PHE A 225 4.68 4.46 -1.95
N TYR A 226 5.88 4.94 -2.29
CA TYR A 226 6.11 5.66 -3.54
C TYR A 226 6.19 4.74 -4.78
N ASP A 227 6.34 3.42 -4.58
CA ASP A 227 6.46 2.42 -5.64
C ASP A 227 5.41 2.57 -6.77
N LYS A 228 4.14 2.57 -6.40
CA LYS A 228 2.99 2.77 -7.29
C LYS A 228 2.97 4.14 -7.96
N LEU A 229 3.50 5.19 -7.31
CA LEU A 229 3.47 6.56 -7.83
C LEU A 229 4.54 6.81 -8.89
N LEU A 230 5.71 6.22 -8.73
CA LEU A 230 6.80 6.33 -9.69
C LEU A 230 6.66 5.33 -10.85
N CYS A 231 6.05 4.16 -10.62
CA CYS A 231 5.89 3.15 -11.66
C CYS A 231 5.01 3.63 -12.83
N VAL A 232 3.89 4.32 -12.55
CA VAL A 232 2.91 4.68 -13.58
C VAL A 232 3.47 5.60 -14.67
N PRO A 233 4.17 6.71 -14.36
CA PRO A 233 4.77 7.55 -15.40
C PRO A 233 5.81 6.81 -16.26
N LEU A 234 6.66 5.98 -15.65
CA LEU A 234 7.64 5.15 -16.37
C LEU A 234 6.93 4.20 -17.34
N LEU A 235 5.83 3.62 -16.89
CA LEU A 235 5.03 2.71 -17.70
C LEU A 235 4.30 3.45 -18.83
N ASN A 236 3.78 4.66 -18.60
CA ASN A 236 3.16 5.48 -19.65
C ASN A 236 4.14 5.76 -20.81
N LEU A 237 5.42 6.00 -20.53
CA LEU A 237 6.46 6.17 -21.55
C LEU A 237 6.66 4.92 -22.41
N SER A 238 6.39 3.73 -21.87
CA SER A 238 6.53 2.46 -22.59
C SER A 238 5.39 2.17 -23.59
N VAL A 239 4.27 2.91 -23.55
CA VAL A 239 3.06 2.56 -24.32
C VAL A 239 3.30 2.52 -25.83
N GLN A 240 4.01 3.51 -26.39
CA GLN A 240 4.33 3.49 -27.82
C GLN A 240 5.30 2.37 -28.22
N LEU A 241 6.17 1.94 -27.31
CA LEU A 241 7.05 0.80 -27.55
C LEU A 241 6.22 -0.49 -27.56
N ILE A 242 5.32 -0.68 -26.59
CA ILE A 242 4.40 -1.81 -26.53
C ILE A 242 3.52 -1.84 -27.79
N ASP A 243 2.89 -0.72 -28.16
CA ASP A 243 2.04 -0.63 -29.35
C ASP A 243 2.81 -1.00 -30.65
N ARG A 244 4.12 -0.71 -30.71
CA ARG A 244 4.99 -1.14 -31.83
C ARG A 244 5.32 -2.63 -31.75
N LEU A 245 5.68 -3.14 -30.58
CA LEU A 245 6.01 -4.55 -30.36
C LEU A 245 4.83 -5.46 -30.71
N VAL A 246 3.60 -5.08 -30.36
CA VAL A 246 2.40 -5.86 -30.66
C VAL A 246 2.11 -5.99 -32.16
N ARG A 247 2.66 -5.11 -33.01
CA ARG A 247 2.53 -5.18 -34.48
C ARG A 247 3.55 -6.11 -35.14
N THR A 248 4.51 -6.65 -34.38
CA THR A 248 5.50 -7.60 -34.91
C THR A 248 4.86 -8.97 -35.13
N ARG A 249 5.37 -9.72 -36.11
CA ARG A 249 4.86 -11.06 -36.44
C ARG A 249 4.93 -12.04 -35.27
N MET A 250 6.00 -11.97 -34.49
CA MET A 250 6.14 -12.78 -33.27
C MET A 250 5.04 -12.46 -32.25
N ALA A 251 4.73 -11.18 -32.06
CA ALA A 251 3.67 -10.78 -31.14
C ALA A 251 2.28 -11.16 -31.63
N THR A 252 2.02 -11.13 -32.94
CA THR A 252 0.74 -11.59 -33.50
C THR A 252 0.57 -13.09 -33.30
N ASP A 253 1.62 -13.89 -33.49
CA ASP A 253 1.58 -15.35 -33.27
C ASP A 253 1.26 -15.67 -31.79
N TRP A 254 1.87 -14.94 -30.85
CA TRP A 254 1.57 -15.08 -29.42
C TRP A 254 0.17 -14.61 -29.06
N ALA A 255 -0.29 -13.50 -29.62
CA ALA A 255 -1.64 -13.00 -29.42
C ALA A 255 -2.69 -14.01 -29.91
N GLU A 256 -2.45 -14.68 -31.04
CA GLU A 256 -3.30 -15.77 -31.53
C GLU A 256 -3.31 -16.98 -30.60
N ARG A 257 -2.14 -17.44 -30.15
CA ARG A 257 -2.01 -18.55 -29.20
C ARG A 257 -2.75 -18.29 -27.88
N LEU A 258 -2.64 -17.07 -27.37
CA LEU A 258 -3.30 -16.64 -26.14
C LEU A 258 -4.75 -16.18 -26.34
N LYS A 259 -5.27 -16.22 -27.58
CA LYS A 259 -6.59 -15.71 -27.96
C LYS A 259 -6.83 -14.23 -27.59
N LEU A 260 -5.77 -13.43 -27.53
CA LEU A 260 -5.75 -12.00 -27.21
C LEU A 260 -5.71 -11.11 -28.46
N VAL A 261 -6.37 -11.55 -29.54
CA VAL A 261 -6.30 -10.90 -30.86
C VAL A 261 -7.34 -9.77 -30.99
N THR A 262 -8.59 -10.00 -30.57
CA THR A 262 -9.69 -9.06 -30.80
C THR A 262 -10.26 -8.49 -29.50
N ALA A 263 -10.21 -7.16 -29.38
CA ALA A 263 -10.86 -6.44 -28.29
C ALA A 263 -12.36 -6.29 -28.58
N THR A 264 -13.17 -7.28 -28.18
CA THR A 264 -14.64 -7.16 -28.22
C THR A 264 -15.20 -6.97 -26.81
N LYS A 265 -16.36 -6.31 -26.68
CA LYS A 265 -17.07 -6.23 -25.39
C LYS A 265 -17.31 -7.63 -24.80
N ARG A 266 -17.65 -8.62 -25.63
CA ARG A 266 -17.83 -10.02 -25.21
C ARG A 266 -16.54 -10.63 -24.67
N SER A 267 -15.40 -10.40 -25.33
CA SER A 267 -14.09 -10.84 -24.81
C SER A 267 -13.75 -10.19 -23.47
N ASN A 268 -14.05 -8.89 -23.29
CA ASN A 268 -13.86 -8.24 -21.99
C ASN A 268 -14.71 -8.88 -20.88
N MET A 269 -15.97 -9.26 -21.14
CA MET A 269 -16.80 -9.98 -20.15
C MET A 269 -16.16 -11.29 -19.71
N VAL A 270 -15.55 -12.04 -20.64
CA VAL A 270 -14.82 -13.27 -20.30
C VAL A 270 -13.63 -12.97 -19.40
N HIS A 271 -12.84 -11.94 -19.74
CA HIS A 271 -11.74 -11.51 -18.86
C HIS A 271 -12.24 -11.06 -17.49
N MET A 272 -13.39 -10.37 -17.40
CA MET A 272 -13.99 -9.97 -16.14
C MET A 272 -14.45 -11.17 -15.33
N ALA A 273 -15.05 -12.18 -15.96
CA ALA A 273 -15.44 -13.41 -15.27
C ALA A 273 -14.21 -14.16 -14.72
N ILE A 274 -13.13 -14.25 -15.50
CA ILE A 274 -11.85 -14.82 -15.04
C ILE A 274 -11.28 -14.00 -13.87
N TRP A 275 -11.32 -12.67 -13.98
CA TRP A 275 -10.83 -11.78 -12.93
C TRP A 275 -11.65 -11.89 -11.64
N ILE A 276 -12.97 -12.01 -11.74
CA ILE A 276 -13.86 -12.28 -10.60
C ILE A 276 -13.54 -13.63 -9.98
N ALA A 277 -13.40 -14.70 -10.77
CA ALA A 277 -13.05 -16.01 -10.26
C ALA A 277 -11.68 -15.99 -9.53
N PHE A 278 -10.70 -15.31 -10.11
CA PHE A 278 -9.37 -15.16 -9.50
C PHE A 278 -9.41 -14.33 -8.22
N PHE A 279 -10.15 -13.21 -8.20
CA PHE A 279 -10.32 -12.41 -6.98
C PHE A 279 -11.04 -13.19 -5.89
N SER A 280 -12.13 -13.89 -6.22
CA SER A 280 -12.82 -14.76 -5.26
C SER A 280 -11.90 -15.86 -4.72
N TRP A 281 -11.05 -16.45 -5.56
CA TRP A 281 -10.03 -17.40 -5.12
C TRP A 281 -9.03 -16.78 -4.13
N MET A 282 -8.47 -15.60 -4.44
CA MET A 282 -7.58 -14.89 -3.52
C MET A 282 -8.27 -14.56 -2.19
N SER A 283 -9.53 -14.12 -2.23
CA SER A 283 -10.29 -13.81 -1.02
C SER A 283 -10.57 -15.05 -0.16
N LEU A 284 -10.85 -16.20 -0.77
CA LEU A 284 -11.05 -17.47 -0.05
C LEU A 284 -9.77 -17.95 0.65
N LEU A 285 -8.60 -17.64 0.09
CA LEU A 285 -7.30 -17.92 0.71
C LEU A 285 -6.94 -16.93 1.85
N GLY A 286 -7.73 -15.88 2.06
CA GLY A 286 -7.43 -14.84 3.05
C GLY A 286 -6.45 -13.77 2.56
N SER A 287 -6.01 -13.81 1.29
CA SER A 287 -5.01 -12.91 0.71
C SER A 287 -5.54 -11.49 0.38
N THR A 288 -6.82 -11.20 0.67
CA THR A 288 -7.42 -9.87 0.44
C THR A 288 -7.82 -9.19 1.76
N ASP A 289 -9.09 -9.31 2.18
CA ASP A 289 -9.62 -8.71 3.41
C ASP A 289 -9.49 -9.67 4.62
N GLY A 290 -8.77 -10.79 4.46
CA GLY A 290 -8.52 -11.78 5.50
C GLY A 290 -7.24 -11.52 6.30
N GLN A 291 -6.93 -12.43 7.23
CA GLN A 291 -5.67 -12.38 7.97
C GLN A 291 -4.50 -12.72 7.07
N HIS A 292 -3.53 -11.82 6.98
CA HIS A 292 -2.27 -12.08 6.32
C HIS A 292 -1.25 -12.66 7.31
N THR A 293 -0.34 -13.52 6.83
CA THR A 293 0.72 -14.10 7.68
C THR A 293 1.57 -13.01 8.34
N GLY A 294 1.84 -11.93 7.63
CA GLY A 294 2.61 -10.80 8.16
C GLY A 294 1.87 -9.92 9.18
N ASP A 295 0.58 -10.14 9.43
CA ASP A 295 -0.16 -9.46 10.51
C ASP A 295 0.17 -10.04 11.91
N SER A 296 0.82 -11.21 11.96
CA SER A 296 1.19 -11.86 13.21
C SER A 296 2.55 -11.36 13.69
N VAL A 297 2.57 -10.65 14.83
CA VAL A 297 3.84 -10.31 15.52
C VAL A 297 4.61 -11.58 15.94
N PRO A 298 3.97 -12.62 16.51
CA PRO A 298 4.64 -13.89 16.80
C PRO A 298 5.33 -14.52 15.58
N PHE A 299 4.73 -14.45 14.40
CA PHE A 299 5.36 -14.90 13.16
C PHE A 299 6.69 -14.18 12.89
N TRP A 300 6.73 -12.85 13.04
CA TRP A 300 7.97 -12.08 12.84
C TRP A 300 9.01 -12.30 13.94
N GLN A 301 8.58 -12.53 15.17
CA GLN A 301 9.47 -12.93 16.27
C GLN A 301 10.15 -14.27 15.95
N GLN A 302 9.37 -15.27 15.53
CA GLN A 302 9.90 -16.57 15.13
C GLN A 302 10.79 -16.46 13.88
N ALA A 303 10.36 -15.74 12.86
CA ALA A 303 11.14 -15.55 11.64
C ALA A 303 12.49 -14.86 11.91
N CYS A 304 12.52 -13.90 12.85
CA CYS A 304 13.75 -13.28 13.30
C CYS A 304 14.64 -14.26 14.09
N ALA A 305 14.07 -15.07 14.98
CA ALA A 305 14.80 -16.10 15.71
C ALA A 305 15.39 -17.18 14.77
N ASP A 306 14.69 -17.50 13.69
CA ASP A 306 15.10 -18.42 12.63
C ASP A 306 16.14 -17.82 11.66
N ASP A 307 16.60 -16.58 11.88
CA ASP A 307 17.50 -15.82 11.00
C ASP A 307 16.99 -15.71 9.54
N ARG A 308 15.67 -15.58 9.36
CA ARG A 308 15.08 -15.38 8.04
C ARG A 308 15.41 -14.00 7.49
N ARG A 309 15.49 -13.91 6.16
CA ARG A 309 15.89 -12.70 5.44
C ARG A 309 15.09 -11.47 5.89
N ARG A 310 15.80 -10.45 6.39
CA ARG A 310 15.25 -9.18 6.89
C ARG A 310 14.17 -9.31 7.99
N ALA A 311 13.97 -10.49 8.58
CA ALA A 311 12.86 -10.69 9.52
C ALA A 311 12.99 -9.83 10.78
N CYS A 312 14.20 -9.71 11.34
CA CYS A 312 14.45 -8.86 12.52
C CYS A 312 14.26 -7.36 12.23
N GLU A 313 14.66 -6.90 11.05
CA GLU A 313 14.42 -5.51 10.61
C GLU A 313 12.91 -5.24 10.46
N ARG A 314 12.16 -6.17 9.86
CA ARG A 314 10.71 -6.07 9.75
C ARG A 314 10.02 -6.11 11.11
N LEU A 315 10.49 -6.94 12.04
CA LEU A 315 9.98 -6.99 13.41
C LEU A 315 10.09 -5.62 14.10
N LEU A 316 11.27 -4.99 14.05
CA LEU A 316 11.50 -3.65 14.60
C LEU A 316 10.59 -2.59 13.95
N LEU A 317 10.38 -2.69 12.64
CA LEU A 317 9.48 -1.79 11.91
C LEU A 317 8.03 -1.92 12.41
N ILE A 318 7.56 -3.15 12.59
CA ILE A 318 6.19 -3.48 13.01
C ILE A 318 5.95 -3.05 14.46
N GLU A 319 6.81 -3.47 15.40
CA GLU A 319 6.73 -3.07 16.81
C GLU A 319 6.87 -1.56 16.98
N GLY A 320 7.77 -0.93 16.21
CA GLY A 320 7.90 0.52 16.15
C GLY A 320 6.61 1.20 15.70
N GLY A 321 5.91 0.65 14.70
CA GLY A 321 4.60 1.11 14.24
C GLY A 321 3.51 1.02 15.31
N TYR A 322 3.43 -0.11 16.02
CA TYR A 322 2.50 -0.28 17.14
C TYR A 322 2.83 0.65 18.32
N CYS A 323 4.12 0.82 18.64
CA CYS A 323 4.54 1.78 19.65
C CYS A 323 4.18 3.22 19.27
N ARG A 324 4.35 3.61 17.98
CA ARG A 324 3.88 4.91 17.46
C ARG A 324 2.37 5.08 17.63
N SER A 325 1.62 3.98 17.58
CA SER A 325 0.18 3.92 17.82
C SER A 325 -0.21 3.79 19.31
N ASN A 326 0.74 4.00 20.24
CA ASN A 326 0.56 3.93 21.69
C ASN A 326 0.15 2.55 22.22
N VAL A 327 0.56 1.47 21.56
CA VAL A 327 0.51 0.12 22.14
C VAL A 327 1.67 -0.02 23.13
N GLY A 328 1.33 -0.20 24.41
CA GLY A 328 2.31 -0.14 25.50
C GLY A 328 3.27 -1.31 25.49
N TRP A 329 2.76 -2.51 25.18
CA TRP A 329 3.56 -3.72 24.99
C TRP A 329 4.65 -3.50 23.92
N ALA A 330 4.27 -3.02 22.73
CA ALA A 330 5.22 -2.82 21.63
C ALA A 330 6.30 -1.77 21.98
N CYS A 331 5.95 -0.72 22.73
CA CYS A 331 6.96 0.22 23.22
C CYS A 331 7.92 -0.41 24.25
N ASN A 332 7.48 -1.40 25.03
CA ASN A 332 8.36 -2.14 25.93
C ASN A 332 9.38 -2.96 25.13
N GLU A 333 8.91 -3.74 24.15
CA GLU A 333 9.78 -4.59 23.31
C GLU A 333 10.81 -3.76 22.53
N MET A 334 10.40 -2.64 21.94
CA MET A 334 11.32 -1.68 21.33
C MET A 334 12.39 -1.20 22.32
N GLY A 335 11.99 -0.88 23.55
CA GLY A 335 12.92 -0.50 24.61
C GLY A 335 13.95 -1.60 24.91
N ILE A 336 13.53 -2.86 24.93
CA ILE A 336 14.40 -4.00 25.16
C ILE A 336 15.36 -4.21 23.99
N HIS A 337 14.88 -4.17 22.75
CA HIS A 337 15.74 -4.33 21.56
C HIS A 337 16.89 -3.32 21.51
N TYR A 338 16.62 -2.05 21.85
CA TYR A 338 17.67 -1.01 21.94
C TYR A 338 18.55 -1.13 23.19
N ALA A 339 18.07 -1.76 24.28
CA ALA A 339 18.91 -2.00 25.45
C ALA A 339 19.89 -3.16 25.21
N GLU A 340 19.40 -4.27 24.65
CA GLU A 340 20.18 -5.48 24.45
C GLU A 340 21.17 -5.39 23.30
N GLY A 341 20.84 -4.62 22.24
CA GLY A 341 21.71 -4.48 21.09
C GLY A 341 21.78 -5.71 20.17
N LYS A 342 20.85 -6.67 20.30
CA LYS A 342 20.88 -7.94 19.53
C LYS A 342 20.43 -7.78 18.08
N ILE A 343 19.32 -7.08 17.86
CA ILE A 343 18.74 -6.88 16.52
C ILE A 343 18.69 -5.40 16.10
N ALA A 344 18.86 -4.49 17.05
CA ALA A 344 19.05 -3.05 16.82
C ALA A 344 20.40 -2.63 17.40
N ASN A 345 20.97 -1.53 16.93
CA ASN A 345 22.18 -0.98 17.56
C ASN A 345 21.85 -0.53 18.99
N ALA A 346 22.68 -0.93 19.96
CA ALA A 346 22.46 -0.59 21.36
C ALA A 346 22.43 0.93 21.57
N ASP A 347 21.33 1.43 22.14
CA ASP A 347 21.14 2.84 22.50
C ASP A 347 20.29 2.92 23.76
N LEU A 348 20.95 3.13 24.89
CA LEU A 348 20.29 3.19 26.20
C LEU A 348 19.42 4.45 26.37
N VAL A 349 19.72 5.54 25.64
CA VAL A 349 18.92 6.77 25.67
C VAL A 349 17.60 6.54 24.95
N LEU A 350 17.67 5.95 23.76
CA LEU A 350 16.48 5.61 22.98
C LEU A 350 15.66 4.52 23.67
N SER A 351 16.31 3.48 24.19
CA SER A 351 15.68 2.44 25.03
C SER A 351 14.88 3.04 26.19
N ARG A 352 15.49 3.96 26.96
CA ARG A 352 14.83 4.68 28.05
C ARG A 352 13.58 5.42 27.59
N SER A 353 13.65 6.10 26.44
CA SER A 353 12.52 6.86 25.89
C SER A 353 11.33 5.95 25.52
N PHE A 354 11.62 4.73 25.01
CA PHE A 354 10.61 3.73 24.69
C PHE A 354 9.97 3.16 25.96
N PHE A 355 10.75 2.84 26.98
CA PHE A 355 10.22 2.42 28.28
C PHE A 355 9.37 3.51 28.95
N GLU A 356 9.77 4.77 28.88
CA GLU A 356 8.98 5.91 29.36
C GLU A 356 7.65 6.04 28.61
N ARG A 357 7.64 5.80 27.31
CA ARG A 357 6.40 5.78 26.51
C ARG A 357 5.51 4.60 26.91
N SER A 358 6.06 3.39 27.00
CA SER A 358 5.34 2.19 27.46
C SER A 358 4.69 2.42 28.84
N CYS A 359 5.45 2.98 29.79
CA CYS A 359 4.96 3.31 31.13
C CYS A 359 3.81 4.34 31.10
N ARG A 360 3.91 5.40 30.28
CA ARG A 360 2.84 6.41 30.12
C ARG A 360 1.55 5.84 29.53
N THR A 361 1.63 4.80 28.70
CA THR A 361 0.46 4.06 28.19
C THR A 361 -0.13 3.08 29.22
N GLY A 362 0.43 3.05 30.43
CA GLY A 362 -0.02 2.22 31.54
C GLY A 362 0.48 0.77 31.49
N PHE A 363 1.43 0.42 30.63
CA PHE A 363 2.04 -0.91 30.60
C PHE A 363 3.10 -1.02 31.70
N TRP A 364 2.75 -1.72 32.78
CA TRP A 364 3.52 -1.71 34.05
C TRP A 364 4.96 -2.21 33.89
N ASP A 365 5.19 -3.25 33.09
CA ASP A 365 6.53 -3.79 32.87
C ASP A 365 7.47 -2.79 32.18
N GLY A 366 6.93 -1.88 31.37
CA GLY A 366 7.68 -0.73 30.84
C GLY A 366 8.20 0.18 31.96
N CYS A 367 7.40 0.43 33.00
CA CYS A 367 7.85 1.18 34.18
C CYS A 367 8.91 0.43 34.99
N VAL A 368 8.80 -0.89 35.09
CA VAL A 368 9.76 -1.74 35.79
C VAL A 368 11.09 -1.75 35.04
N ASN A 369 11.08 -1.98 33.73
CA ASN A 369 12.26 -1.98 32.88
C ASN A 369 12.95 -0.61 32.87
N LEU A 370 12.18 0.48 32.80
CA LEU A 370 12.71 1.84 32.98
C LEU A 370 13.49 1.97 34.30
N ARG A 371 12.92 1.51 35.42
CA ARG A 371 13.56 1.59 36.74
C ARG A 371 14.80 0.71 36.83
N ARG A 372 14.78 -0.50 36.24
CA ARG A 372 15.95 -1.39 36.18
C ARG A 372 17.10 -0.74 35.42
N LEU A 373 16.79 -0.19 34.24
CA LEU A 373 17.77 0.52 33.42
C LEU A 373 18.34 1.75 34.15
N GLN A 374 17.49 2.54 34.81
CA GLN A 374 17.91 3.71 35.59
C GLN A 374 18.81 3.38 36.79
N ARG A 375 18.64 2.19 37.37
CA ARG A 375 19.47 1.70 38.47
C ARG A 375 20.76 1.04 37.99
N GLY A 376 21.02 1.02 36.68
CA GLY A 376 22.19 0.36 36.10
C GLY A 376 22.18 -1.16 36.27
N MET A 377 20.99 -1.77 36.39
CA MET A 377 20.89 -3.23 36.37
C MET A 377 21.23 -3.74 34.97
N GLY A 378 21.74 -4.98 34.88
CA GLY A 378 22.07 -5.60 33.61
C GLY A 378 20.84 -5.78 32.70
N VAL A 379 21.08 -5.79 31.39
CA VAL A 379 20.01 -5.95 30.36
C VAL A 379 19.32 -7.31 30.43
N ASP A 380 19.99 -8.31 30.98
CA ASP A 380 19.47 -9.64 31.31
C ASP A 380 18.34 -9.61 32.36
N THR A 381 18.21 -8.51 33.11
CA THR A 381 17.15 -8.31 34.10
C THR A 381 15.86 -7.72 33.51
N LEU A 382 15.86 -7.34 32.23
CA LEU A 382 14.70 -6.78 31.56
C LEU A 382 13.62 -7.86 31.39
N THR A 383 12.35 -7.48 31.57
CA THR A 383 11.21 -8.40 31.47
C THR A 383 10.46 -8.23 30.17
N HIS A 384 10.31 -9.34 29.45
CA HIS A 384 9.32 -9.54 28.40
C HIS A 384 8.07 -10.13 29.05
N GLN A 385 6.92 -9.48 28.92
CA GLN A 385 5.62 -10.00 29.36
C GLN A 385 4.69 -10.06 28.16
N PRO A 386 3.70 -10.99 28.13
CA PRO A 386 2.74 -11.03 27.04
C PRO A 386 1.91 -9.72 26.99
N PRO A 387 1.40 -9.35 25.81
CA PRO A 387 0.55 -8.18 25.67
C PRO A 387 -0.74 -8.33 26.51
N ARG A 388 -1.20 -7.23 27.10
CA ARG A 388 -2.48 -7.22 27.82
C ARG A 388 -3.64 -7.16 26.83
N VAL A 389 -4.84 -7.46 27.30
CA VAL A 389 -6.09 -7.31 26.53
C VAL A 389 -6.23 -5.91 25.90
N ALA A 390 -5.79 -4.86 26.59
CA ALA A 390 -5.78 -3.51 26.03
C ALA A 390 -4.81 -3.34 24.86
N ASP A 391 -3.63 -3.98 24.93
CA ASP A 391 -2.61 -3.97 23.89
C ASP A 391 -3.04 -4.82 22.68
N LEU A 392 -3.70 -5.96 22.92
CA LEU A 392 -4.23 -6.85 21.88
C LEU A 392 -5.21 -6.15 20.92
N ARG A 393 -5.99 -5.17 21.40
CA ARG A 393 -6.87 -4.36 20.54
C ARG A 393 -6.12 -3.51 19.52
N GLY A 394 -4.85 -3.22 19.78
CA GLY A 394 -3.94 -2.57 18.83
C GLY A 394 -3.23 -3.59 17.94
N LEU A 395 -2.72 -4.67 18.54
CA LEU A 395 -1.90 -5.68 17.86
C LEU A 395 -2.67 -6.54 16.87
N LEU A 396 -3.96 -6.82 17.13
CA LEU A 396 -4.77 -7.76 16.35
C LEU A 396 -5.66 -7.08 15.30
N ARG A 397 -5.50 -5.77 15.08
CA ARG A 397 -6.31 -5.04 14.09
C ARG A 397 -6.06 -5.63 12.69
N GLN A 398 -7.12 -6.17 12.08
CA GLN A 398 -7.12 -6.55 10.66
C GLN A 398 -8.30 -5.84 9.99
N GLY A 399 -8.17 -5.52 8.70
CA GLY A 399 -9.26 -4.99 7.89
C GLY A 399 -10.02 -3.84 8.54
N GLY A 400 -9.33 -2.95 9.27
CA GLY A 400 -9.96 -1.77 9.86
C GLY A 400 -10.77 -1.91 11.13
N LEU A 401 -10.82 -3.10 11.75
CA LEU A 401 -11.51 -3.27 13.02
C LEU A 401 -10.71 -2.59 14.14
N THR A 402 -11.32 -1.63 14.84
CA THR A 402 -10.71 -0.95 16.00
C THR A 402 -10.71 -1.83 17.26
N LEU A 403 -11.40 -2.97 17.22
CA LEU A 403 -11.53 -4.00 18.27
C LEU A 403 -11.93 -3.45 19.66
N VAL A 404 -12.39 -2.20 19.73
CA VAL A 404 -12.75 -1.53 20.99
C VAL A 404 -13.89 -2.27 21.67
N ASP A 405 -14.94 -2.57 20.91
CA ASP A 405 -16.17 -3.20 21.39
C ASP A 405 -16.12 -4.74 21.36
N MET A 406 -15.01 -5.33 20.91
CA MET A 406 -14.88 -6.78 20.85
C MET A 406 -14.79 -7.38 22.27
N PRO A 407 -15.60 -8.39 22.61
CA PRO A 407 -15.50 -9.11 23.88
C PRO A 407 -14.12 -9.72 24.10
N GLU A 408 -13.68 -9.79 25.35
CA GLU A 408 -12.34 -10.29 25.70
C GLU A 408 -12.11 -11.73 25.25
N ALA A 409 -13.12 -12.61 25.37
CA ALA A 409 -13.01 -14.00 24.93
C ALA A 409 -12.78 -14.11 23.41
N GLU A 410 -13.48 -13.32 22.60
CA GLU A 410 -13.28 -13.28 21.14
C GLU A 410 -11.91 -12.69 20.79
N LEU A 411 -11.44 -11.70 21.55
CA LEU A 411 -10.13 -11.09 21.34
C LEU A 411 -8.99 -12.07 21.66
N LEU A 412 -9.14 -12.90 22.70
CA LEU A 412 -8.18 -13.96 23.04
C LEU A 412 -8.20 -15.10 22.02
N ALA A 413 -9.37 -15.53 21.55
CA ALA A 413 -9.47 -16.50 20.46
C ALA A 413 -8.74 -15.99 19.21
N ARG A 414 -8.96 -14.72 18.85
CA ARG A 414 -8.24 -14.07 17.75
C ARG A 414 -6.74 -13.94 18.03
N ALA A 415 -6.33 -13.70 19.27
CA ALA A 415 -4.90 -13.69 19.63
C ALA A 415 -4.27 -15.06 19.39
N CYS A 416 -4.98 -16.14 19.73
CA CYS A 416 -4.55 -17.50 19.44
C CYS A 416 -4.40 -17.75 17.92
N ASP A 417 -5.35 -17.29 17.11
CA ASP A 417 -5.27 -17.36 15.63
C ASP A 417 -4.07 -16.57 15.07
N HIS A 418 -3.59 -15.55 15.78
CA HIS A 418 -2.36 -14.82 15.46
C HIS A 418 -1.08 -15.47 16.02
N GLY A 419 -1.16 -16.63 16.64
CA GLY A 419 -0.02 -17.35 17.20
C GLY A 419 0.42 -16.90 18.59
N TRP A 420 -0.41 -16.14 19.32
CA TRP A 420 -0.13 -15.81 20.72
C TRP A 420 -0.45 -17.00 21.62
N GLU A 421 0.56 -17.79 21.96
CA GLU A 421 0.40 -19.05 22.72
C GLU A 421 -0.35 -18.87 24.06
N PHE A 422 -0.11 -17.76 24.77
CA PHE A 422 -0.76 -17.48 26.06
C PHE A 422 -2.29 -17.36 25.96
N ALA A 423 -2.83 -17.10 24.76
CA ALA A 423 -4.25 -16.90 24.51
C ALA A 423 -4.95 -18.18 24.00
N CYS A 424 -4.22 -19.26 23.74
CA CYS A 424 -4.75 -20.51 23.19
C CYS A 424 -5.29 -21.50 24.25
N ALA A 425 -5.21 -21.16 25.54
CA ALA A 425 -5.66 -22.01 26.63
C ALA A 425 -7.17 -21.82 26.89
N ASP A 426 -7.95 -22.91 26.84
CA ASP A 426 -9.37 -22.89 27.20
C ASP A 426 -9.56 -22.78 28.74
N GLU A 427 -10.77 -22.44 29.20
CA GLU A 427 -11.16 -22.36 30.63
C GLU A 427 -10.89 -23.65 31.45
N THR A 428 -10.59 -24.77 30.78
CA THR A 428 -10.25 -26.07 31.38
C THR A 428 -8.75 -26.36 31.45
N GLY A 429 -7.89 -25.45 30.97
CA GLY A 429 -6.43 -25.65 30.88
C GLY A 429 -5.99 -26.60 29.77
N ALA A 430 -6.90 -27.00 28.87
CA ALA A 430 -6.55 -27.71 27.65
C ALA A 430 -6.04 -26.70 26.61
N PHE A 431 -4.84 -26.93 26.08
CA PHE A 431 -4.36 -26.19 24.93
C PHE A 431 -5.21 -26.58 23.71
N SER A 432 -5.94 -25.63 23.15
CA SER A 432 -6.53 -25.83 21.84
C SER A 432 -5.39 -25.99 20.85
N ALA A 433 -5.35 -27.11 20.12
CA ALA A 433 -4.37 -27.34 19.05
C ALA A 433 -4.77 -26.46 17.85
N GLY A 434 -4.62 -25.16 18.01
CA GLY A 434 -5.18 -24.14 17.14
C GLY A 434 -4.15 -23.39 16.31
N ALA A 435 -3.02 -24.00 15.92
CA ALA A 435 -2.16 -23.45 14.85
C ALA A 435 -1.13 -24.46 14.31
N ALA A 436 -1.50 -25.74 14.16
CA ALA A 436 -0.82 -26.61 13.20
C ALA A 436 -1.46 -26.44 11.81
N LYS A 437 -1.49 -25.21 11.28
CA LYS A 437 -1.48 -25.04 9.82
C LYS A 437 -0.02 -25.13 9.39
N ALA A 438 0.50 -26.36 9.43
CA ALA A 438 1.77 -26.71 8.83
C ALA A 438 1.60 -26.77 7.31
N GLN A 439 2.53 -26.10 6.63
CA GLN A 439 2.90 -26.12 5.21
C GLN A 439 2.11 -25.22 4.27
#